data_AF-A0A1K1S3R2-F1
#
_entry.id   AF-A0A1K1S3R2-F1
#
_cell.length_a   1.000
_cell.length_b   1.000
_cell.length_c   1.000
_cell.angle_alpha   90.00
_cell.angle_beta   90.00
_cell.angle_gamma   90.00
#
_symmetry.space_group_name_H-M   'P 1'
#
loop_
_entity.id
_entity.type
_entity.pdbx_description
1 polymer ?
#
loop_
_entity_poly.entity_id
_entity_poly.type
_entity_poly.pdbx_seq_one_letter_code
_entity_poly.pdbx_strand_id
1 'polypeptide(L)'
;MPWRQQALDEEQTLHRRRDTFGGMDPADARRLGGPLDEFPSTDTLKDIHAPIQLWASESGGDGVEPETIPALAGLLPQRPEFRVVPNTAHFAFVAPCSDALKQIAPRICTDANGFDRAAFHRALDAKALAFFTAKLR
;
A
#
# COMPACT_ATOMS: atom_id res chain seq x y z
N MET A 1 14.87 -39.21 16.38
CA MET A 1 14.23 -39.22 15.05
C MET A 1 14.68 -37.98 14.28
N PRO A 2 15.06 -38.07 13.01
CA PRO A 2 15.69 -36.98 12.25
C PRO A 2 14.88 -35.67 12.20
N TRP A 3 13.56 -35.78 12.26
CA TRP A 3 12.63 -34.65 12.17
C TRP A 3 12.67 -33.68 13.36
N ARG A 4 13.10 -34.13 14.55
CA ARG A 4 13.19 -33.25 15.73
C ARG A 4 14.33 -32.26 15.66
N GLN A 5 15.45 -32.68 15.07
CA GLN A 5 16.61 -31.82 14.88
C GLN A 5 16.34 -30.79 13.78
N GLN A 6 15.68 -31.22 12.70
CA GLN A 6 15.29 -30.35 11.60
C GLN A 6 14.33 -29.23 12.03
N ALA A 7 13.37 -29.51 12.92
CA ALA A 7 12.47 -28.49 13.47
C ALA A 7 13.21 -27.45 14.33
N LEU A 8 14.21 -27.89 15.11
CA LEU A 8 15.02 -26.99 15.95
C LEU A 8 15.97 -26.12 15.11
N ASP A 9 16.49 -26.67 14.01
CA ASP A 9 17.34 -25.94 13.06
C ASP A 9 16.50 -24.90 12.27
N GLU A 10 15.25 -25.23 11.93
CA GLU A 10 14.29 -24.31 11.31
C GLU A 10 13.87 -23.17 12.26
N GLU A 11 13.60 -23.46 13.54
CA GLU A 11 13.31 -22.43 14.55
C GLU A 11 14.49 -21.49 14.79
N GLN A 12 15.72 -22.02 14.86
CA GLN A 12 16.93 -21.20 15.01
C GLN A 12 17.20 -20.34 13.75
N THR A 13 16.87 -20.85 12.56
CA THR A 13 16.94 -20.09 11.32
C THR A 13 15.88 -18.98 11.27
N LEU A 14 14.69 -19.22 11.83
CA LEU A 14 13.63 -18.23 11.95
C LEU A 14 13.97 -17.14 12.97
N HIS A 15 14.61 -17.49 14.10
CA HIS A 15 15.08 -16.52 15.10
C HIS A 15 16.18 -15.61 14.51
N ARG A 16 17.16 -16.18 13.80
CA ARG A 16 18.21 -15.42 13.10
C ARG A 16 17.65 -14.51 11.99
N ARG A 17 16.52 -14.88 11.38
CA ARG A 17 15.78 -14.03 10.43
C ARG A 17 14.95 -12.92 11.09
N ARG A 18 14.63 -13.04 12.38
CA ARG A 18 14.04 -11.93 13.16
C ARG A 18 15.10 -10.92 13.61
N ASP A 19 16.31 -11.40 13.93
CA ASP A 19 17.44 -10.53 14.30
C ASP A 19 17.97 -9.69 13.12
N THR A 20 17.62 -10.06 11.88
CA THR A 20 17.94 -9.29 10.65
C THR A 20 16.89 -8.23 10.31
N PHE A 21 15.81 -8.11 11.07
CA PHE A 21 14.91 -6.94 11.08
C PHE A 21 15.35 -5.88 12.10
N GLY A 22 16.64 -5.86 12.46
CA GLY A 22 17.29 -4.75 13.15
C GLY A 22 17.65 -3.65 12.16
N GLY A 23 16.91 -2.54 12.21
CA GLY A 23 17.26 -1.27 11.55
C GLY A 23 16.56 -1.06 10.21
N MET A 24 15.32 -0.55 10.25
CA MET A 24 14.70 0.02 9.07
C MET A 24 15.31 1.40 8.83
N ASP A 25 16.04 1.57 7.74
CA ASP A 25 16.70 2.82 7.36
C ASP A 25 15.62 3.90 7.11
N PRO A 26 15.72 5.10 7.72
CA PRO A 26 14.81 6.21 7.43
C PRO A 26 14.78 6.67 5.96
N ALA A 27 15.70 6.20 5.11
CA ALA A 27 15.76 6.51 3.68
C ALA A 27 14.77 5.73 2.79
N ASP A 28 14.07 4.73 3.32
CA ASP A 28 13.21 3.87 2.50
C ASP A 28 11.87 4.54 2.15
N ALA A 29 11.59 4.67 0.85
CA ALA A 29 10.34 5.23 0.33
C ALA A 29 9.14 4.32 0.63
N ARG A 30 8.04 4.91 1.12
CA ARG A 30 6.86 4.16 1.60
C ARG A 30 5.63 4.48 0.74
N ARG A 31 4.86 3.44 0.42
CA ARG A 31 3.51 3.52 -0.15
C ARG A 31 2.50 3.17 0.93
N LEU A 32 1.61 4.09 1.26
CA LEU A 32 0.49 3.85 2.18
C LEU A 32 -0.78 3.60 1.37
N GLY A 33 -1.51 2.54 1.70
CA GLY A 33 -2.77 2.16 1.07
C GLY A 33 -3.29 0.82 1.59
N GLY A 34 -4.22 0.86 2.55
CA GLY A 34 -4.91 -0.31 3.11
C GLY A 34 -6.02 0.09 4.10
N PRO A 35 -7.01 -0.80 4.37
CA PRO A 35 -8.28 -0.46 5.04
C PRO A 35 -8.22 -0.33 6.57
N LEU A 36 -7.03 -0.13 7.16
CA LEU A 36 -6.87 0.06 8.61
C LEU A 36 -5.88 1.21 8.86
N ASP A 37 -6.38 2.43 8.70
CA ASP A 37 -5.69 3.63 9.14
C ASP A 37 -5.97 3.82 10.64
N GLU A 38 -5.05 3.34 11.47
CA GLU A 38 -4.96 3.75 12.88
C GLU A 38 -4.76 5.28 12.89
N PHE A 39 -5.84 6.02 13.20
CA PHE A 39 -6.00 7.48 13.10
C PHE A 39 -4.67 8.26 13.23
N PRO A 40 -4.01 8.60 12.11
CA PRO A 40 -2.71 9.26 12.15
C PRO A 40 -2.85 10.69 12.67
N SER A 41 -1.81 11.17 13.33
CA SER A 41 -1.70 12.57 13.76
C SER A 41 -0.36 13.13 13.32
N THR A 42 -0.20 14.45 13.37
CA THR A 42 1.08 15.11 13.07
C THR A 42 2.21 14.54 13.92
N ASP A 43 1.95 14.26 15.21
CA ASP A 43 2.96 13.73 16.13
C ASP A 43 3.40 12.30 15.79
N THR A 44 2.50 11.46 15.25
CA THR A 44 2.84 10.08 14.86
C THR A 44 3.59 10.02 13.53
N LEU A 45 3.52 11.08 12.71
CA LEU A 45 4.15 11.14 11.39
C LEU A 45 5.37 12.08 11.30
N LYS A 46 5.67 12.83 12.35
CA LYS A 46 6.72 13.88 12.34
C LYS A 46 8.11 13.39 11.93
N ASP A 47 8.44 12.13 12.22
CA ASP A 47 9.76 11.54 11.95
C ASP A 47 9.82 10.83 10.58
N ILE A 48 8.75 10.88 9.78
CA ILE A 48 8.71 10.34 8.42
C ILE A 48 9.26 11.38 7.45
N HIS A 49 10.55 11.24 7.10
CA HIS A 49 11.24 12.15 6.17
C HIS A 49 11.50 11.55 4.78
N ALA A 50 11.16 10.28 4.58
CA ALA A 50 11.27 9.63 3.27
C ALA A 50 10.34 10.29 2.24
N PRO A 51 10.70 10.28 0.94
CA PRO A 51 9.77 10.67 -0.12
C PRO A 51 8.53 9.76 -0.11
N ILE A 52 7.34 10.36 -0.07
CA ILE A 52 6.06 9.65 -0.08
C ILE A 52 5.29 9.93 -1.37
N GLN A 53 4.71 8.88 -1.96
CA GLN A 53 3.69 8.98 -3.01
C GLN A 53 2.37 8.40 -2.50
N LEU A 54 1.31 9.20 -2.55
CA LEU A 54 -0.04 8.84 -2.11
C LEU A 54 -1.01 8.83 -3.29
N TRP A 55 -1.89 7.82 -3.32
CA TRP A 55 -2.95 7.70 -4.30
C TRP A 55 -4.28 7.49 -3.58
N ALA A 56 -5.29 8.30 -3.91
CA ALA A 56 -6.62 8.21 -3.34
C ALA A 56 -7.62 7.76 -4.40
N SER A 57 -8.59 6.96 -3.97
CA SER A 57 -9.81 6.76 -4.73
C SER A 57 -10.73 7.97 -4.61
N GLU A 58 -11.29 8.46 -5.72
CA GLU A 58 -12.28 9.55 -5.69
C GLU A 58 -13.49 9.21 -4.82
N SER A 59 -14.02 7.98 -4.90
CA SER A 59 -15.25 7.62 -4.20
C SER A 59 -15.05 7.04 -2.80
N GLY A 60 -13.79 6.82 -2.38
CA GLY A 60 -13.52 6.02 -1.19
C GLY A 60 -14.14 4.62 -1.28
N GLY A 61 -14.63 4.11 -0.14
CA GLY A 61 -15.37 2.85 -0.04
C GLY A 61 -14.88 1.96 1.09
N ASP A 62 -15.74 1.02 1.49
CA ASP A 62 -15.44 0.05 2.57
C ASP A 62 -14.99 0.67 3.91
N GLY A 63 -15.66 1.74 4.33
CA GLY A 63 -15.31 2.44 5.57
C GLY A 63 -14.16 3.43 5.42
N VAL A 64 -13.56 3.57 4.23
CA VAL A 64 -12.60 4.63 3.92
C VAL A 64 -13.33 5.78 3.24
N GLU A 65 -13.29 6.96 3.86
CA GLU A 65 -13.88 8.18 3.30
C GLU A 65 -12.97 8.76 2.20
N PRO A 66 -13.53 9.43 1.17
CA PRO A 66 -12.74 10.11 0.14
C PRO A 66 -11.67 11.06 0.71
N GLU A 67 -11.95 11.65 1.87
CA GLU A 67 -11.12 12.65 2.55
C GLU A 67 -9.95 12.05 3.34
N THR A 68 -9.95 10.73 3.61
CA THR A 68 -8.94 10.09 4.47
C THR A 68 -7.50 10.28 3.95
N ILE A 69 -7.25 9.97 2.69
CA ILE A 69 -5.91 10.12 2.09
C ILE A 69 -5.52 11.59 1.86
N PRO A 70 -6.41 12.49 1.38
CA PRO A 70 -6.16 13.93 1.41
C PRO A 70 -5.77 14.47 2.80
N ALA A 71 -6.45 14.03 3.86
CA ALA A 71 -6.14 14.43 5.23
C ALA A 71 -4.75 13.93 5.64
N LEU A 72 -4.44 12.65 5.38
CA LEU A 72 -3.11 12.08 5.62
C LEU A 72 -2.00 12.86 4.89
N ALA A 73 -2.24 13.29 3.64
CA ALA A 73 -1.28 14.10 2.88
C ALA A 73 -0.97 15.44 3.58
N GLY A 74 -1.92 16.00 4.33
CA GLY A 74 -1.74 17.23 5.11
C GLY A 74 -1.04 17.03 6.46
N LEU A 75 -0.96 15.80 6.98
CA LEU A 75 -0.29 15.49 8.24
C LEU A 75 1.20 15.18 8.07
N LEU A 76 1.65 14.86 6.86
CA LEU A 76 3.05 14.53 6.58
C LEU A 76 3.94 15.78 6.69
N PRO A 77 5.14 15.67 7.31
CA PRO A 77 6.05 16.80 7.48
C PRO A 77 6.65 17.30 6.16
N GLN A 78 6.72 16.43 5.14
CA GLN A 78 7.09 16.78 3.78
C GLN A 78 5.91 16.52 2.85
N ARG A 79 5.65 17.47 1.93
CA ARG A 79 4.54 17.36 0.99
C ARG A 79 4.74 16.14 0.07
N PRO A 80 3.82 15.16 0.06
CA PRO A 80 3.93 13.99 -0.79
C PRO A 80 3.61 14.31 -2.26
N GLU A 81 4.01 13.42 -3.17
CA GLU A 81 3.39 13.34 -4.48
C GLU A 81 1.99 12.73 -4.30
N PHE A 82 0.95 13.53 -4.45
CA PHE A 82 -0.43 13.10 -4.20
C PHE A 82 -1.29 13.11 -5.46
N ARG A 83 -2.12 12.08 -5.64
CA ARG A 83 -3.03 11.94 -6.78
C ARG A 83 -4.37 11.36 -6.34
N VAL A 84 -5.46 11.98 -6.78
CA VAL A 84 -6.81 11.40 -6.72
C VAL A 84 -7.09 10.75 -8.09
N VAL A 85 -7.55 9.51 -8.07
CA VAL A 85 -7.91 8.77 -9.28
C VAL A 85 -9.41 8.92 -9.50
N PRO A 86 -9.86 9.51 -10.62
CA PRO A 86 -11.28 9.75 -10.88
C PRO A 86 -12.02 8.43 -11.17
N ASN A 87 -13.33 8.42 -10.90
CA ASN A 87 -14.25 7.30 -11.13
C ASN A 87 -13.74 5.98 -10.55
N THR A 88 -13.13 6.01 -9.37
CA THR A 88 -12.53 4.82 -8.76
C THR A 88 -13.05 4.58 -7.35
N ALA A 89 -13.31 3.32 -7.04
CA ALA A 89 -13.64 2.85 -5.70
C ALA A 89 -12.39 2.36 -4.96
N HIS A 90 -12.50 2.18 -3.65
CA HIS A 90 -11.42 1.74 -2.76
C HIS A 90 -10.69 0.48 -3.27
N PHE A 91 -11.42 -0.53 -3.73
CA PHE A 91 -10.83 -1.81 -4.17
C PHE A 91 -10.21 -1.81 -5.57
N ALA A 92 -10.28 -0.70 -6.30
CA ALA A 92 -9.65 -0.58 -7.60
C ALA A 92 -8.12 -0.66 -7.55
N PHE A 93 -7.52 -0.47 -6.35
CA PHE A 93 -6.09 -0.62 -6.10
C PHE A 93 -5.65 -2.07 -5.85
N VAL A 94 -6.60 -3.00 -5.68
CA VAL A 94 -6.32 -4.43 -5.64
C VAL A 94 -6.13 -4.94 -7.05
N ALA A 95 -5.15 -5.82 -7.24
CA ALA A 95 -4.81 -6.41 -8.54
C ALA A 95 -6.06 -6.86 -9.34
N PRO A 96 -6.04 -6.76 -10.68
CA PRO A 96 -7.16 -7.17 -11.52
C PRO A 96 -7.67 -8.57 -11.18
N CYS A 97 -8.99 -8.68 -10.93
CA CYS A 97 -9.61 -9.95 -10.58
C CYS A 97 -9.78 -10.87 -11.80
N SER A 98 -9.59 -12.17 -11.60
CA SER A 98 -10.03 -13.19 -12.55
C SER A 98 -11.56 -13.26 -12.63
N ASP A 99 -12.10 -13.87 -13.68
CA ASP A 99 -13.56 -14.00 -13.83
C ASP A 99 -14.19 -14.83 -12.72
N ALA A 100 -13.49 -15.85 -12.20
CA ALA A 100 -13.91 -16.60 -11.03
C ALA A 100 -14.00 -15.71 -9.77
N LEU A 101 -13.01 -14.84 -9.56
CA LEU A 101 -13.02 -13.90 -8.43
C LEU A 101 -14.12 -12.86 -8.54
N LYS A 102 -14.47 -12.40 -9.75
CA LYS A 102 -15.62 -11.50 -9.96
C LYS A 102 -16.94 -12.13 -9.49
N GLN A 103 -17.09 -13.45 -9.65
CA GLN A 103 -18.28 -14.16 -9.19
C GLN A 103 -18.30 -14.38 -7.67
N ILE A 104 -17.14 -14.68 -7.07
CA ILE A 104 -17.04 -15.05 -5.64
C ILE A 104 -16.95 -13.81 -4.74
N ALA A 105 -16.34 -12.72 -5.22
CA ALA A 105 -16.10 -11.50 -4.47
C ALA A 105 -16.50 -10.24 -5.27
N PRO A 106 -17.75 -10.12 -5.74
CA PRO A 106 -18.18 -9.00 -6.59
C PRO A 106 -17.98 -7.63 -5.92
N ARG A 107 -18.08 -7.55 -4.59
CA ARG A 107 -17.84 -6.33 -3.82
C ARG A 107 -16.43 -5.75 -3.98
N ILE A 108 -15.43 -6.61 -4.17
CA ILE A 108 -14.02 -6.24 -4.35
C ILE A 108 -13.69 -6.12 -5.83
N CYS A 109 -14.32 -6.93 -6.66
CA CYS A 109 -13.94 -7.15 -8.06
C CYS A 109 -14.81 -6.41 -9.08
N THR A 110 -15.85 -5.71 -8.65
CA THR A 110 -16.68 -4.88 -9.52
C THR A 110 -16.28 -3.42 -9.33
N ASP A 111 -15.80 -2.81 -10.41
CA ASP A 111 -15.46 -1.38 -10.44
C ASP A 111 -16.65 -0.52 -10.89
N ALA A 112 -16.50 0.79 -10.73
CA ALA A 112 -17.44 1.75 -11.29
C ALA A 112 -17.54 1.60 -12.81
N ASN A 113 -18.72 1.91 -13.36
CA ASN A 113 -18.94 1.82 -14.80
C ASN A 113 -17.94 2.71 -15.56
N GLY A 114 -17.31 2.15 -16.60
CA GLY A 114 -16.30 2.84 -17.40
C GLY A 114 -14.90 2.92 -16.78
N PHE A 115 -14.68 2.36 -15.59
CA PHE A 115 -13.34 2.25 -15.01
C PHE A 115 -12.63 0.98 -15.50
N ASP A 116 -11.48 1.14 -16.17
CA ASP A 116 -10.61 0.02 -16.56
C ASP A 116 -9.51 -0.19 -15.52
N ARG A 117 -9.75 -1.11 -14.59
CA ARG A 117 -8.78 -1.49 -13.55
C ARG A 117 -7.46 -1.98 -14.13
N ALA A 118 -7.46 -2.71 -15.23
CA ALA A 118 -6.22 -3.22 -15.81
C ALA A 118 -5.37 -2.09 -16.42
N ALA A 119 -6.01 -1.14 -17.11
CA ALA A 119 -5.32 0.06 -17.60
C ALA A 119 -4.82 0.94 -16.45
N PHE A 120 -5.64 1.11 -15.41
CA PHE A 120 -5.25 1.82 -14.20
C PHE A 120 -4.00 1.20 -13.55
N HIS A 121 -3.97 -0.12 -13.34
CA HIS A 121 -2.81 -0.80 -12.76
C HIS A 121 -1.54 -0.65 -13.60
N ARG A 122 -1.64 -0.75 -14.94
CA ARG A 122 -0.49 -0.49 -15.83
C ARG A 122 0.06 0.93 -15.65
N ALA A 123 -0.81 1.92 -15.53
CA ALA A 123 -0.41 3.31 -15.30
C ALA A 123 0.16 3.51 -13.89
N LEU A 124 -0.46 2.92 -12.87
CA LEU A 124 -0.03 2.98 -11.49
C LEU A 124 1.38 2.39 -11.32
N ASP A 125 1.64 1.21 -11.88
CA ASP A 125 2.93 0.52 -11.79
C ASP A 125 4.04 1.33 -12.46
N ALA A 126 3.78 1.87 -13.66
CA ALA A 126 4.74 2.72 -14.37
C ALA A 126 5.09 3.99 -13.57
N LYS A 127 4.11 4.59 -12.88
CA LYS A 127 4.31 5.79 -12.06
C LYS A 127 4.99 5.49 -10.73
N ALA A 128 4.70 4.35 -10.12
CA ALA A 128 5.40 3.88 -8.93
C ALA A 128 6.87 3.61 -9.25
N LEU A 129 7.16 2.91 -10.35
CA LEU A 129 8.54 2.67 -10.80
C LEU A 129 9.29 3.98 -11.06
N ALA A 130 8.67 4.94 -11.75
CA ALA A 130 9.26 6.24 -12.02
C ALA A 130 9.56 7.01 -10.72
N PHE A 131 8.66 6.95 -9.74
CA PHE A 131 8.85 7.58 -8.43
C PHE A 131 10.04 6.98 -7.69
N PHE A 132 10.07 5.66 -7.51
CA PHE A 132 11.19 4.99 -6.82
C PHE A 132 12.51 5.24 -7.53
N THR A 133 12.54 5.16 -8.86
CA THR A 133 13.74 5.45 -9.67
C THR A 133 14.25 6.88 -9.46
N ALA A 134 13.36 7.84 -9.21
CA ALA A 134 13.73 9.23 -8.98
C ALA A 134 14.13 9.55 -7.53
N LYS A 135 13.72 8.70 -6.57
CA LYS A 135 13.81 9.00 -5.13
C LYS A 135 14.75 8.09 -4.34
N LEU A 136 15.10 6.92 -4.86
CA LEU A 136 15.94 5.91 -4.21
C LEU A 136 17.33 5.76 -4.87
N ARG A 137 17.86 6.85 -5.45
CA ARG A 137 19.20 6.86 -6.04
C ARG A 137 20.24 7.35 -5.07
#